data_AF-A0A7C4XL91-F1
#
_entry.id   AF-A0A7C4XL91-F1
#
_cell.length_a   1.000
_cell.length_b   1.000
_cell.length_c   1.000
_cell.angle_alpha   90.00
_cell.angle_beta   90.00
_cell.angle_gamma   90.00
#
_symmetry.space_group_name_H-M   'P 1'
#
loop_
_entity.id
_entity.type
_entity.pdbx_description
1 polymer ?
#
loop_
_entity_poly.entity_id
_entity_poly.type
_entity_poly.pdbx_seq_one_letter_code
_entity_poly.pdbx_strand_id
1 'polypeptide(L)' 'FRSQKSIEECLADELIAAASNDPKSYAIAKKEETERIALSSR' A
#
# COMPACT_ATOMS: atom_id res chain seq x y z
N PHE A 1 -5.47 -10.12 10.70
CA PHE A 1 -6.71 -10.41 9.94
C PHE A 1 -7.91 -10.51 10.87
N ARG A 2 -8.38 -9.39 11.41
CA ARG A 2 -9.65 -9.29 12.15
C ARG A 2 -10.40 -8.03 11.69
N SER A 3 -10.51 -7.87 10.38
CA SER A 3 -11.36 -6.84 9.79
C SER A 3 -12.80 -7.33 9.81
N GLN A 4 -13.76 -6.44 10.06
CA GLN A 4 -15.18 -6.73 9.82
C GLN A 4 -15.50 -6.78 8.31
N LYS A 5 -14.63 -6.21 7.47
CA LYS A 5 -14.75 -6.26 6.01
C LYS A 5 -14.35 -7.63 5.48
N SER A 6 -15.02 -8.04 4.41
CA SER A 6 -14.65 -9.25 3.67
C SER A 6 -13.28 -9.10 3.01
N ILE A 7 -12.67 -10.22 2.60
CA ILE A 7 -11.37 -10.17 1.93
C ILE A 7 -11.48 -9.48 0.57
N GLU A 8 -12.61 -9.64 -0.11
CA GLU A 8 -12.92 -9.02 -1.39
C GLU A 8 -13.04 -7.49 -1.25
N GLU A 9 -13.70 -7.00 -0.21
CA GLU A 9 -13.80 -5.56 0.08
C GLU A 9 -12.42 -4.97 0.40
N CYS A 10 -11.62 -5.66 1.21
CA CYS A 10 -10.26 -5.22 1.52
C CYS A 10 -9.39 -5.17 0.26
N LEU A 11 -9.54 -6.15 -0.64
CA LEU A 11 -8.80 -6.20 -1.89
C LEU A 11 -9.23 -5.09 -2.85
N ALA A 12 -10.54 -4.84 -2.97
CA ALA A 12 -11.06 -3.77 -3.82
C ALA A 12 -10.56 -2.40 -3.34
N ASP A 13 -10.62 -2.13 -2.02
CA ASP A 13 -10.10 -0.91 -1.41
C ASP A 13 -8.60 -0.74 -1.69
N GLU A 14 -7.82 -1.82 -1.55
CA GLU A 14 -6.37 -1.79 -1.81
C GLU A 14 -6.06 -1.52 -3.29
N LEU A 15 -6.78 -2.15 -4.23
CA LEU A 15 -6.59 -1.93 -5.67
C LEU A 15 -6.90 -0.49 -6.08
N ILE A 16 -7.98 0.09 -5.53
CA ILE A 16 -8.37 1.48 -5.80
C ILE A 16 -7.30 2.43 -5.26
N ALA A 17 -6.87 2.24 -4.01
CA ALA A 17 -5.83 3.06 -3.39
C ALA A 17 -4.49 2.96 -4.14
N ALA A 18 -4.11 1.76 -4.58
CA ALA A 18 -2.91 1.55 -5.38
C ALA A 18 -3.00 2.27 -6.74
N ALA A 19 -4.15 2.20 -7.42
CA ALA A 19 -4.37 2.86 -8.69
C ALA A 19 -4.30 4.39 -8.60
N SER A 20 -4.71 4.97 -7.46
CA SER A 20 -4.59 6.41 -7.20
C SER A 20 -3.22 6.84 -6.67
N ASN A 21 -2.24 5.93 -6.56
CA ASN A 21 -0.97 6.16 -5.87
C ASN A 21 -1.16 6.72 -4.44
N ASP A 22 -2.20 6.28 -3.73
CA ASP A 22 -2.45 6.71 -2.36
C ASP A 22 -1.48 5.98 -1.40
N PRO A 23 -0.72 6.69 -0.54
CA PRO A 23 0.14 6.09 0.47
C PRO A 23 -0.59 5.19 1.48
N LYS A 24 -1.92 5.23 1.55
CA LYS A 24 -2.72 4.27 2.32
C LYS A 24 -2.66 2.85 1.74
N SER A 25 -2.38 2.71 0.45
CA SER A 25 -2.10 1.40 -0.14
C SER A 25 -0.81 0.85 0.46
N TYR A 26 -0.89 -0.39 0.94
CA TYR A 26 0.26 -1.12 1.43
C TYR A 26 1.36 -1.22 0.37
N ALA A 27 0.98 -1.47 -0.88
CA ALA A 27 1.93 -1.60 -1.99
C ALA A 27 2.69 -0.29 -2.26
N ILE A 28 1.98 0.85 -2.28
CA ILE A 28 2.57 2.17 -2.50
C ILE A 28 3.48 2.55 -1.34
N ALA A 29 3.00 2.42 -0.10
CA ALA A 29 3.80 2.73 1.09
C ALA A 29 5.11 1.92 1.12
N LYS A 30 5.05 0.62 0.77
CA LYS A 30 6.23 -0.25 0.77
C LYS A 30 7.23 0.12 -0.32
N LYS A 31 6.74 0.49 -1.51
CA LYS A 31 7.57 1.01 -2.60
C LYS A 31 8.32 2.27 -2.14
N GLU A 32 7.60 3.26 -1.62
CA GLU A 32 8.19 4.54 -1.18
C GLU A 32 9.20 4.35 -0.04
N GLU A 33 8.92 3.46 0.90
CA GLU A 33 9.87 3.09 1.95
C GLU A 33 11.18 2.53 1.36
N THR A 34 11.06 1.63 0.39
CA THR A 34 12.22 0.99 -0.25
C THR A 34 13.06 2.02 -1.01
N GLU A 35 12.42 2.89 -1.78
CA GLU A 35 13.08 3.96 -2.52
C GLU A 35 13.78 4.95 -1.57
N ARG A 36 13.14 5.30 -0.46
CA ARG A 36 13.74 6.16 0.58
C ARG A 36 14.99 5.53 1.20
N ILE A 37 14.94 4.25 1.56
CA ILE A 37 16.10 3.54 2.13
C ILE A 37 17.24 3.50 1.11
N ALA A 38 16.93 3.21 -0.17
CA ALA A 38 17.93 3.18 -1.24
C ALA A 38 18.59 4.55 -1.46
N LEU A 39 17.83 5.64 -1.38
CA LEU A 39 18.36 7.00 -1.47
C LEU A 39 19.26 7.36 -0.27
N SER A 40 18.86 6.97 0.94
CA SER A 40 19.62 7.25 2.17
C SER A 40 20.86 6.36 2.36
N SER A 41 20.98 5.28 1.59
CA SER A 41 22.12 4.34 1.66
C SER A 41 23.20 4.64 0.60
N ARG A 42 23.11 5.79 -0.06
CA ARG A 42 24.15 6.36 -0.93
C ARG A 42 25.04 7.30 -0.13
#